data_AF-X1ENA5-F1
#
_entry.id   AF-X1ENA5-F1
#
_cell.length_a   1.000
_cell.length_b   1.000
_cell.length_c   1.000
_cell.angle_alpha   90.00
_cell.angle_beta   90.00
_cell.angle_gamma   90.00
#
_symmetry.space_group_name_H-M   'P 1'
#
loop_
_entity.id
_entity.type
_entity.pdbx_description
1 polymer ?
#
loop_
_entity_poly.entity_id
_entity_poly.type
_entity_poly.pdbx_seq_one_letter_code
_entity_poly.pdbx_strand_id
1 'polypeptide(L)' 'LTLTKVYIEALDQLVEMGLYMEHQDAIRDSLRRLFQFHGIETFADKGPEPEAAAPPEP' A
#
# COMPACT_ATOMS: atom_id res chain seq x y z
N LEU A 1 7.80 3.31 -13.74
CA LEU A 1 7.12 2.08 -14.19
C LEU A 1 6.28 2.45 -15.41
N THR A 2 6.43 1.73 -16.51
CA THR A 2 5.62 1.96 -17.71
C THR A 2 4.65 0.81 -17.84
N LEU A 3 3.37 1.06 -17.55
CA LEU A 3 2.31 0.08 -17.70
C LEU A 3 1.82 0.06 -19.15
N THR A 4 1.39 -1.10 -19.64
CA THR A 4 0.72 -1.20 -20.93
C THR A 4 -0.59 -0.41 -20.90
N LYS A 5 -0.97 0.20 -22.02
CA LYS A 5 -2.18 1.03 -22.17
C LYS A 5 -3.44 0.38 -21.58
N VAL A 6 -3.61 -0.93 -21.81
CA VAL A 6 -4.74 -1.72 -21.30
C VAL A 6 -4.82 -1.71 -19.76
N TYR A 7 -3.69 -1.75 -19.06
CA TYR A 7 -3.68 -1.69 -17.59
C TYR A 7 -4.01 -0.30 -17.07
N ILE A 8 -3.60 0.75 -17.80
CA ILE A 8 -3.94 2.13 -17.44
C ILE A 8 -5.45 2.35 -17.60
N GLU A 9 -6.01 1.92 -18.73
CA GLU A 9 -7.46 2.02 -18.99
C GLU A 9 -8.29 1.25 -17.96
N ALA A 10 -7.83 0.08 -17.51
CA ALA A 10 -8.49 -0.66 -16.44
C ALA A 10 -8.42 0.09 -15.09
N LEU A 11 -7.30 0.75 -14.78
CA LEU A 11 -7.16 1.57 -13.58
C LEU A 11 -8.05 2.83 -13.65
N ASP A 12 -8.13 3.48 -14.82
CA ASP A 12 -9.02 4.61 -15.05
C ASP A 12 -10.48 4.20 -14.79
N GLN A 13 -10.92 3.04 -15.33
CA GLN A 13 -12.27 2.52 -15.09
C GLN A 13 -12.56 2.29 -13.60
N LEU A 14 -11.58 1.80 -12.84
CA LEU A 14 -11.74 1.58 -11.40
C LEU A 14 -11.93 2.91 -10.63
N VAL A 15 -11.29 3.99 -11.09
CA VAL A 15 -11.47 5.33 -10.53
C VAL A 15 -12.80 5.94 -10.98
N GLU A 16 -13.16 5.81 -12.25
CA GLU A 16 -14.43 6.31 -12.80
C GLU A 16 -15.66 5.67 -12.14
N MET A 17 -15.58 4.39 -11.79
CA MET A 17 -16.61 3.69 -11.02
C MET A 17 -16.65 4.12 -9.54
N GLY A 18 -15.71 4.95 -9.07
CA GLY A 18 -15.60 5.40 -7.69
C GLY A 18 -15.16 4.30 -6.71
N LEU A 19 -14.61 3.19 -7.20
CA LEU A 19 -14.07 2.11 -6.35
C LEU A 19 -12.76 2.54 -5.66
N TYR A 20 -11.98 3.39 -6.33
CA TYR A 20 -10.75 3.96 -5.81
C TYR A 20 -10.70 5.46 -6.14
N MET A 21 -10.06 6.24 -5.29
CA MET A 21 -9.92 7.70 -5.50
C MET A 21 -8.82 8.00 -6.51
N GLU A 22 -7.74 7.22 -6.49
CA GLU A 22 -6.62 7.35 -7.42
C GLU A 22 -6.08 5.97 -7.85
N HIS A 23 -5.39 5.93 -8.99
CA HIS A 23 -4.72 4.72 -9.48
C HIS A 23 -3.74 4.12 -8.45
N GLN A 24 -3.07 4.97 -7.67
CA GLN A 24 -2.11 4.51 -6.67
C GLN A 24 -2.78 3.67 -5.58
N ASP A 25 -4.01 4.01 -5.21
CA ASP A 25 -4.75 3.28 -4.17
C ASP A 25 -5.11 1.88 -4.65
N ALA A 26 -5.60 1.76 -5.88
CA ALA A 26 -5.89 0.48 -6.51
C ALA A 26 -4.65 -0.42 -6.60
N ILE A 27 -3.50 0.16 -6.97
CA ILE A 27 -2.23 -0.58 -7.06
C ILE A 27 -1.76 -1.02 -5.67
N ARG A 28 -1.79 -0.14 -4.67
CA ARG A 28 -1.37 -0.47 -3.30
C ARG A 28 -2.23 -1.56 -2.69
N ASP A 29 -3.55 -1.47 -2.85
CA ASP A 29 -4.47 -2.49 -2.33
C ASP A 29 -4.27 -3.84 -3.03
N SER A 30 -4.10 -3.83 -4.35
CA SER A 30 -3.80 -5.04 -5.13
C SER A 30 -2.49 -5.69 -4.67
N LEU A 31 -1.45 -4.90 -4.44
CA LEU A 31 -0.17 -5.40 -3.93
C LEU A 31 -0.31 -5.96 -2.51
N ARG A 32 -1.07 -5.29 -1.64
CA ARG A 32 -1.35 -5.79 -0.29
C ARG A 32 -2.04 -7.16 -0.35
N ARG A 33 -3.09 -7.30 -1.16
CA ARG A 33 -3.81 -8.57 -1.36
C ARG A 33 -2.90 -9.65 -1.93
N LEU A 34 -2.05 -9.29 -2.88
CA LEU A 34 -1.07 -10.21 -3.48
C LEU A 34 -0.09 -10.74 -2.41
N PHE A 35 0.48 -9.85 -1.60
CA PHE A 35 1.39 -10.25 -0.53
C PHE A 35 0.69 -11.10 0.53
N GLN A 36 -0.52 -10.72 0.94
CA GLN A 36 -1.33 -11.52 1.87
C GLN A 36 -1.65 -12.92 1.32
N PHE A 37 -1.99 -13.02 0.04
CA PHE A 37 -2.25 -14.31 -0.61
C PHE A 37 -1.01 -15.23 -0.59
N HIS A 38 0.18 -14.65 -0.70
CA HIS A 38 1.45 -15.37 -0.62
C HIS A 38 1.98 -15.52 0.82
N GLY A 39 1.25 -15.07 1.85
CA GLY A 39 1.70 -15.13 3.24
C GLY A 39 2.89 -14.21 3.54
N ILE A 40 3.12 -13.19 2.72
CA ILE A 40 4.16 -12.19 2.92
C ILE A 40 3.56 -11.08 3.79
N GLU A 41 4.05 -10.96 5.02
CA GLU A 41 3.72 -9.83 5.90
C GLU A 41 4.27 -8.55 5.28
N THR A 42 3.37 -7.67 4.82
CA THR A 42 3.77 -6.34 4.35
C THR A 42 4.30 -5.54 5.54
N PHE A 43 5.44 -4.86 5.37
CA PHE A 43 6.20 -4.08 6.38
C PHE A 43 5.45 -2.94 7.12
N ALA A 44 4.11 -2.94 7.12
CA ALA A 44 3.29 -2.01 7.88
C ALA A 44 3.18 -2.37 9.38
N ASP A 45 3.76 -3.49 9.82
CA ASP A 45 3.98 -3.78 11.23
C ASP A 45 5.32 -3.18 11.70
N LYS A 46 5.52 -1.88 11.45
CA LYS A 46 6.19 -1.07 12.47
C LYS A 46 5.08 -0.65 13.42
N GLY A 47 4.77 -1.53 14.38
CA GLY A 47 4.17 -1.09 15.63
C GLY A 47 4.93 0.13 16.18
N PRO A 48 4.29 0.97 17.01
CA PRO A 48 4.89 2.21 17.49
C PRO A 48 6.30 1.90 18.00
N GLU A 49 7.30 2.57 17.43
CA GLU A 49 8.69 2.46 17.89
C GLU A 49 8.65 2.60 19.42
N PRO A 50 9.24 1.65 20.18
CA PRO A 50 9.28 1.78 21.62
C PRO A 50 10.01 3.09 21.89
N GLU A 51 9.24 4.02 22.45
CA GLU A 51 9.65 5.28 23.04
C GLU A 51 11.08 5.15 23.53
N ALA A 52 12.00 5.76 22.79
CA ALA A 52 13.40 5.79 23.12
C ALA A 52 13.47 6.26 24.58
N ALA A 53 13.86 5.33 25.46
CA ALA A 53 14.02 5.54 26.88
C ALA A 53 14.67 6.90 27.10
N ALA A 54 13.95 7.79 27.79
CA ALA A 54 14.47 9.07 28.23
C ALA A 54 15.87 8.85 28.83
N PRO A 55 16.88 9.64 28.44
CA PRO A 55 18.22 9.48 29.00
C PRO A 55 18.15 9.72 30.52
N PRO A 56 18.80 8.89 31.35
CA PRO A 56 18.84 9.13 32.79
C PRO A 56 19.55 10.47 33.02
N GLU A 57 18.86 11.40 33.70
CA GLU A 57 19.45 12.65 34.16
C GLU A 57 20.58 12.35 35.17
N PRO A 58 21.73 13.03 35.08
CA PRO A 58 22.79 12.95 36.08
C PRO A 58 22.45 13.69 37.39
#